data_AF-A0A367K457-F1
#
_entry.id   AF-A0A367K457-F1
#
_cell.length_a   1.000
_cell.length_b   1.000
_cell.length_c   1.000
_cell.angle_alpha   90.00
_cell.angle_beta   90.00
_cell.angle_gamma   90.00
#
_symmetry.space_group_name_H-M   'P 1'
#
loop_
_entity.id
_entity.type
_entity.pdbx_description
1 polymer ?
#
loop_
_entity_poly.entity_id
_entity_poly.type
_entity_poly.pdbx_seq_one_letter_code
_entity_poly.pdbx_strand_id
1 'polypeptide(L)'
;CMDCTRELGEDSAEVPGITTRHNLIETEKLPLFLFVSDLTNIAPTAIKKIPQQFLYIVEIAETKYILHGKVYSTEPSGVHFYTVSKISFNSTTFLANLDNLSDNNLQVLDIKETNFRNYLENPVNTD
;
A
#
# COMPACT_ATOMS: atom_id res chain seq x y z
N CYS A 1 -9.06 29.04 -46.10
CA CYS A 1 -7.91 28.48 -46.83
C CYS A 1 -6.66 28.77 -46.01
N MET A 2 -6.15 27.76 -45.30
CA MET A 2 -4.72 27.56 -45.07
C MET A 2 -4.58 26.15 -44.49
N ASP A 3 -4.17 25.26 -45.39
CA ASP A 3 -3.62 23.96 -45.09
C ASP A 3 -2.27 24.19 -44.41
N CYS A 4 -2.04 23.63 -43.24
CA CYS A 4 -0.75 23.68 -42.53
C CYS A 4 -0.29 22.27 -42.21
N THR A 5 -0.17 21.45 -43.26
CA THR A 5 0.71 20.30 -43.22
C THR A 5 2.06 20.75 -43.79
N ARG A 6 3.04 21.03 -42.93
CA ARG A 6 4.44 20.98 -43.36
C ARG A 6 5.42 20.80 -42.21
N GLU A 7 6.07 19.65 -42.29
CA GLU A 7 7.43 19.33 -41.81
C GLU A 7 7.60 19.23 -40.29
N LEU A 8 7.22 18.05 -39.78
CA LEU A 8 7.88 17.41 -38.64
C LEU A 8 9.38 17.29 -38.97
N GLY A 9 10.14 18.31 -38.63
CA GLY A 9 11.58 18.22 -38.48
C GLY A 9 11.86 17.26 -37.33
N GLU A 10 12.67 16.25 -37.63
CA GLU A 10 13.33 15.39 -36.65
C GLU A 10 14.15 16.27 -35.70
N ASP A 11 13.58 16.58 -34.54
CA ASP A 11 14.41 16.96 -33.40
C ASP A 11 14.51 15.74 -32.49
N SER A 12 15.53 14.95 -32.81
CA SER A 12 16.07 13.86 -32.01
C SER A 12 16.57 14.41 -30.67
N ALA A 13 15.66 14.80 -29.80
CA ALA A 13 15.92 14.85 -28.38
C ALA A 13 15.66 13.44 -27.84
N GLU A 14 16.69 12.58 -27.94
CA GLU A 14 16.84 11.46 -27.01
C GLU A 14 16.88 12.05 -25.59
N VAL A 15 15.70 12.28 -25.01
CA VAL A 15 15.57 12.42 -23.56
C VAL A 15 16.01 11.05 -23.03
N PRO A 16 17.10 10.95 -22.25
CA PRO A 16 17.46 9.68 -21.66
C PRO A 16 16.23 9.23 -20.90
N GLY A 17 15.72 8.06 -21.28
CA GLY A 17 14.58 7.44 -20.63
C GLY A 17 14.94 7.18 -19.18
N ILE A 18 14.76 8.18 -18.33
CA ILE A 18 14.66 8.00 -16.89
C ILE A 18 13.26 7.41 -16.66
N THR A 19 13.07 6.19 -17.15
CA THR A 19 12.25 5.22 -16.44
C THR A 19 12.89 5.13 -15.06
N THR A 20 12.46 5.98 -14.13
CA THR A 20 12.64 5.77 -12.70
C THR A 20 12.05 4.39 -12.45
N ARG A 21 12.90 3.36 -12.40
CA ARG A 21 12.47 2.02 -12.06
C ARG A 21 12.07 2.08 -10.59
N HIS A 22 10.77 1.99 -10.38
CA HIS A 22 10.14 2.13 -9.08
C HIS A 22 10.66 1.02 -8.14
N ASN A 23 10.96 1.38 -6.89
CA ASN A 23 11.27 0.50 -5.76
C ASN A 23 12.49 -0.44 -5.91
N LEU A 24 13.66 0.06 -6.36
CA LEU A 24 14.92 -0.64 -6.10
C LEU A 24 15.27 -0.49 -4.61
N ILE A 25 15.11 -1.57 -3.86
CA ILE A 25 15.74 -1.68 -2.53
C ILE A 25 17.23 -1.82 -2.80
N GLU A 26 18.01 -0.78 -2.48
CA GLU A 26 19.46 -0.86 -2.50
C GLU A 26 19.88 -1.97 -1.52
N THR A 27 20.45 -3.04 -2.04
CA THR A 27 20.79 -4.25 -1.26
C THR A 27 21.80 -3.97 -0.14
N GLU A 28 22.52 -2.86 -0.23
CA GLU A 28 23.51 -2.43 0.76
C GLU A 28 22.90 -1.69 1.96
N LYS A 29 21.68 -1.14 1.81
CA LYS A 29 21.02 -0.40 2.88
C LYS A 29 19.50 -0.59 2.84
N LEU A 30 19.07 -1.66 3.49
CA LEU A 30 17.67 -1.96 3.68
C LEU A 30 16.97 -0.87 4.52
N PRO A 31 15.77 -0.40 4.13
CA PRO A 31 15.07 0.63 4.86
C PRO A 31 14.48 0.10 6.17
N LEU A 32 14.41 0.95 7.20
CA LEU A 32 13.78 0.58 8.48
C LEU A 32 12.29 0.28 8.33
N PHE A 33 11.62 0.91 7.37
CA PHE A 33 10.21 0.74 7.06
C PHE A 33 10.01 0.49 5.58
N LEU A 34 9.18 -0.50 5.25
CA LEU A 34 8.78 -0.81 3.89
C LEU A 34 7.31 -0.48 3.69
N PHE A 35 7.04 0.31 2.65
CA PHE A 35 5.70 0.54 2.15
C PHE A 35 5.53 -0.27 0.86
N VAL A 36 4.63 -1.25 0.90
CA VAL A 36 4.32 -2.09 -0.27
C VAL A 36 2.95 -1.68 -0.79
N SER A 37 2.90 -1.18 -2.02
CA SER A 37 1.65 -0.85 -2.69
C SER A 37 1.12 -2.08 -3.40
N ASP A 38 -0.07 -2.54 -3.01
CA ASP A 38 -0.80 -3.54 -3.78
C ASP A 38 -1.44 -2.88 -5.00
N LEU A 39 -0.79 -3.06 -6.16
CA LEU A 39 -1.24 -2.49 -7.44
C LEU A 39 -2.56 -3.11 -7.92
N THR A 40 -3.04 -4.19 -7.29
CA THR A 40 -4.34 -4.79 -7.66
C THR A 40 -5.52 -3.86 -7.42
N ASN A 41 -5.37 -2.85 -6.53
CA ASN A 41 -6.36 -1.82 -6.23
C ASN A 41 -6.37 -0.61 -7.19
N ILE A 42 -5.38 -0.48 -8.09
CA ILE A 42 -5.23 0.72 -8.95
C ILE A 42 -5.97 0.59 -10.28
N ALA A 43 -6.28 -0.63 -10.73
CA ALA A 43 -6.96 -0.84 -12.01
C ALA A 43 -8.49 -0.97 -11.81
N PRO A 44 -9.31 -0.09 -12.42
CA PRO A 44 -10.79 -0.15 -12.34
C PRO A 44 -11.41 -1.31 -13.12
N THR A 45 -10.63 -2.35 -13.44
CA THR A 45 -11.13 -3.56 -14.10
C THR A 45 -11.98 -4.35 -13.10
N ALA A 46 -13.28 -4.45 -13.38
CA ALA A 46 -14.38 -5.08 -12.64
C ALA A 46 -14.21 -6.58 -12.29
N ILE A 47 -13.00 -7.12 -12.31
CA ILE A 47 -12.70 -8.47 -11.86
C ILE A 47 -12.46 -8.37 -10.35
N LYS A 48 -13.34 -9.00 -9.55
CA LYS A 48 -13.08 -9.29 -8.13
C LYS A 48 -11.74 -10.00 -8.02
N LYS A 49 -10.66 -9.24 -7.84
CA LYS A 49 -9.34 -9.83 -7.62
C LYS A 49 -9.34 -10.34 -6.20
N ILE A 50 -8.96 -11.60 -6.06
CA ILE A 50 -8.71 -12.22 -4.76
C ILE A 50 -7.70 -11.30 -4.04
N PRO A 51 -7.99 -10.83 -2.81
CA PRO A 51 -7.05 -10.00 -2.07
C PRO A 51 -5.70 -10.72 -2.02
N GLN A 52 -4.61 -10.05 -2.40
CA GLN A 52 -3.29 -10.64 -2.22
C GLN A 52 -3.07 -10.87 -0.72
N GLN A 53 -2.86 -12.12 -0.33
CA GLN A 53 -2.46 -12.45 1.02
C GLN A 53 -1.03 -11.97 1.23
N PHE A 54 -0.87 -10.96 2.08
CA PHE A 54 0.44 -10.50 2.53
C PHE A 54 0.79 -11.18 3.84
N LEU A 55 1.93 -11.88 3.87
CA LEU A 55 2.41 -12.61 5.05
C LEU A 55 2.75 -11.65 6.19
N TYR A 56 2.52 -12.09 7.43
CA TYR A 56 2.87 -11.30 8.62
C TYR A 56 4.37 -11.07 8.79
N ILE A 57 5.20 -12.01 8.32
CA ILE A 57 6.65 -11.88 8.30
C ILE A 57 7.12 -12.11 6.87
N VAL A 58 7.88 -11.16 6.34
CA VAL A 58 8.53 -11.26 5.04
C VAL A 58 10.03 -11.12 5.25
N GLU A 59 10.81 -11.96 4.58
CA GLU A 59 12.27 -11.89 4.61
C GLU A 59 12.79 -11.33 3.29
N ILE A 60 13.58 -10.26 3.36
CA ILE A 60 14.19 -9.59 2.20
C ILE A 60 15.66 -9.40 2.51
N ALA A 61 16.54 -9.97 1.69
CA ALA A 61 17.99 -9.91 1.86
C ALA A 61 18.39 -10.20 3.33
N GLU A 62 17.96 -11.36 3.84
CA GLU A 62 18.24 -11.87 5.20
C GLU A 62 17.66 -11.01 6.35
N THR A 63 16.92 -9.95 6.03
CA THR A 63 16.24 -9.10 7.02
C THR A 63 14.77 -9.43 7.10
N LYS A 64 14.30 -9.67 8.32
CA LYS A 64 12.91 -9.95 8.62
C LYS A 64 12.14 -8.66 8.85
N TYR A 65 11.12 -8.44 8.05
CA TYR A 65 10.13 -7.40 8.22
C TYR A 65 8.87 -7.99 8.83
N ILE A 66 8.34 -7.31 9.85
CA ILE A 66 7.09 -7.68 10.50
C ILE A 66 6.01 -6.71 10.02
N LEU A 67 4.89 -7.27 9.55
CA LEU A 67 3.75 -6.49 9.12
C LEU A 67 3.23 -5.62 10.27
N HIS A 68 3.25 -4.31 10.03
CA HIS A 68 2.82 -3.32 11.01
C HIS A 68 1.34 -2.95 10.84
N GLY A 69 0.89 -2.82 9.60
CA GLY A 69 -0.49 -2.51 9.27
C GLY A 69 -0.77 -2.63 7.78
N LYS A 70 -2.04 -2.54 7.43
CA LYS A 70 -2.55 -2.50 6.06
C LYS A 70 -3.45 -1.30 5.89
N VAL A 71 -3.38 -0.69 4.70
CA VAL A 71 -4.28 0.37 4.26
C VAL A 71 -5.20 -0.23 3.21
N TYR A 72 -6.49 0.00 3.36
CA TYR A 72 -7.53 -0.51 2.48
C TYR A 72 -8.25 0.69 1.85
N SER A 73 -8.57 0.55 0.57
CA SER A 73 -9.50 1.44 -0.14
C SER A 73 -10.77 0.66 -0.38
N THR A 74 -11.93 1.17 0.05
CA THR A 74 -13.22 0.54 -0.24
C THR A 74 -13.73 0.92 -1.62
N GLU A 75 -13.27 2.05 -2.16
CA GLU A 75 -13.60 2.54 -3.48
C GLU A 75 -12.36 2.75 -4.35
N PRO A 76 -12.42 2.46 -5.67
CA PRO A 76 -11.35 2.80 -6.62
C PRO A 76 -11.10 4.31 -6.74
N SER A 77 -12.08 5.13 -6.36
CA SER A 77 -12.02 6.59 -6.34
C SER A 77 -10.99 7.14 -5.35
N GLY A 78 -10.59 6.34 -4.35
CA GLY A 78 -9.71 6.77 -3.27
C GLY A 78 -10.37 7.78 -2.33
N VAL A 79 -11.69 7.69 -2.13
CA VAL A 79 -12.43 8.60 -1.23
C VAL A 79 -12.54 8.05 0.19
N HIS A 80 -12.70 6.72 0.33
CA HIS A 80 -12.81 6.04 1.62
C HIS A 80 -11.66 5.07 1.82
N PHE A 81 -10.91 5.29 2.90
CA PHE A 81 -9.82 4.46 3.35
C PHE A 81 -9.98 4.09 4.82
N TYR A 82 -9.64 2.85 5.12
CA TYR A 82 -9.45 2.44 6.50
C TYR A 82 -8.14 1.68 6.64
N THR A 83 -7.62 1.61 7.85
CA THR A 83 -6.36 0.93 8.14
C THR A 83 -6.53 -0.02 9.30
N VAL A 84 -5.92 -1.19 9.22
CA VAL A 84 -5.75 -2.07 10.39
C VAL A 84 -4.27 -2.07 10.73
N SER A 85 -3.90 -1.52 11.87
CA SER A 85 -2.49 -1.31 12.22
C SER A 85 -2.21 -1.43 13.70
N LYS A 86 -0.95 -1.74 14.03
CA LYS A 86 -0.45 -1.71 15.40
C LYS A 86 -0.21 -0.25 15.80
N ILE A 87 -0.78 0.16 16.92
CA ILE A 87 -0.54 1.47 17.52
C ILE A 87 0.04 1.27 18.91
N SER A 88 1.12 1.97 19.20
CA SER A 88 1.78 1.94 20.51
C SER A 88 1.50 3.25 21.24
N PHE A 89 0.90 3.17 22.43
CA PHE A 89 0.65 4.29 23.31
C PHE A 89 0.89 3.87 24.75
N ASN A 90 1.60 4.70 25.54
CA ASN A 90 1.92 4.42 26.95
C ASN A 90 2.43 2.99 27.19
N SER A 91 3.43 2.56 26.41
CA SER A 91 4.04 1.22 26.47
C SER A 91 3.09 0.06 26.19
N THR A 92 1.85 0.33 25.76
CA THR A 92 0.88 -0.67 25.34
C THR A 92 0.77 -0.62 23.83
N THR A 93 0.95 -1.77 23.18
CA THR A 93 0.65 -1.92 21.76
C THR A 93 -0.72 -2.56 21.62
N PHE A 94 -1.58 -1.92 20.83
CA PHE A 94 -2.89 -2.44 20.48
C PHE A 94 -3.04 -2.46 18.97
N LEU A 95 -3.86 -3.37 18.48
CA LEU A 95 -4.32 -3.35 17.11
C LEU A 95 -5.54 -2.45 17.02
N ALA A 96 -5.54 -1.53 16.07
CA ALA A 96 -6.65 -0.62 15.86
C ALA A 96 -7.05 -0.55 14.39
N ASN A 97 -8.34 -0.29 14.20
CA ASN A 97 -8.89 0.18 12.95
C ASN A 97 -8.91 1.71 12.96
N LEU A 98 -8.37 2.35 11.93
CA LEU A 98 -8.52 3.79 11.68
C LEU A 98 -9.29 4.02 10.39
N ASP A 99 -10.45 4.67 10.45
CA ASP A 99 -11.32 4.94 9.31
C ASP A 99 -11.45 6.45 9.06
N ASN A 100 -11.20 6.90 7.82
CA ASN A 100 -11.18 8.32 7.49
C ASN A 100 -12.57 8.97 7.37
N LEU A 101 -13.64 8.19 7.25
CA LEU A 101 -15.02 8.67 7.14
C LEU A 101 -15.89 8.35 8.37
N SER A 102 -15.41 7.51 9.29
CA SER A 102 -16.10 7.24 10.56
C SER A 102 -16.01 8.43 11.53
N ASP A 103 -17.12 8.77 12.20
CA ASP A 103 -17.15 9.76 13.29
C ASP A 103 -16.31 9.33 14.52
N ASN A 104 -16.18 8.02 14.72
CA ASN A 104 -15.22 7.45 15.64
C ASN A 104 -14.08 6.85 14.82
N ASN A 105 -13.14 7.70 14.45
CA ASN A 105 -12.08 7.35 13.51
C ASN A 105 -11.13 6.28 14.06
N LEU A 106 -11.11 5.99 15.37
CA LEU A 106 -10.21 5.01 15.98
C LEU A 106 -10.99 3.96 16.79
N GLN A 107 -10.87 2.69 16.40
CA GLN A 107 -11.46 1.56 17.11
C GLN A 107 -10.36 0.57 17.50
N VAL A 108 -10.23 0.25 18.79
CA VAL A 108 -9.32 -0.81 19.25
C VAL A 108 -9.95 -2.17 18.93
N LEU A 109 -9.21 -3.00 18.20
CA LEU A 109 -9.61 -4.35 17.82
C LEU A 109 -9.13 -5.39 18.83
N ASP A 110 -7.88 -5.29 19.26
CA ASP A 110 -7.29 -6.21 20.23
C ASP A 110 -6.10 -5.55 20.94
N ILE A 111 -5.79 -6.03 22.14
CA ILE A 111 -4.63 -5.61 22.95
C ILE A 111 -3.62 -6.76 23.14
N LYS A 112 -3.98 -7.99 22.76
CA LYS A 112 -3.11 -9.16 22.88
C LYS A 112 -2.33 -9.37 21.59
N GLU A 113 -1.02 -9.17 21.66
CA GLU A 113 -0.13 -9.27 20.50
C GLU A 113 -0.19 -10.64 19.78
N THR A 114 -0.47 -11.71 20.53
CA THR A 114 -0.66 -13.07 19.97
C THR A 114 -1.77 -13.14 18.93
N ASN A 115 -2.73 -12.22 18.97
CA ASN A 115 -3.89 -12.21 18.08
C ASN A 115 -3.64 -11.33 16.84
N PHE A 116 -2.65 -10.42 16.87
CA PHE A 116 -2.45 -9.41 15.82
C PHE A 116 -2.20 -10.03 14.44
N ARG A 117 -1.45 -11.13 14.41
CA ARG A 117 -1.17 -11.86 13.17
C ARG A 117 -2.46 -12.22 12.44
N ASN A 118 -3.45 -12.76 13.16
CA ASN A 118 -4.69 -13.23 12.57
C ASN A 118 -5.44 -12.07 11.89
N TYR A 119 -5.55 -10.93 12.57
CA TYR A 119 -6.20 -9.73 12.04
C TYR A 119 -5.44 -9.06 10.88
N LEU A 120 -4.11 -9.16 10.87
CA LEU A 120 -3.28 -8.52 9.84
C LEU A 120 -3.17 -9.39 8.59
N GLU A 121 -3.11 -10.72 8.73
CA GLU A 121 -3.08 -11.63 7.58
C GLU A 121 -4.47 -11.79 6.94
N ASN A 122 -5.53 -11.84 7.76
CA ASN A 122 -6.90 -12.01 7.29
C ASN A 122 -7.65 -10.68 7.35
N PRO A 123 -8.20 -10.18 6.22
CA PRO A 123 -9.04 -8.98 6.27
C PRO A 123 -10.20 -9.21 7.23
N VAL A 124 -10.43 -8.25 8.13
CA VAL A 124 -11.66 -8.20 8.91
C VAL A 124 -12.77 -7.96 7.89
N ASN A 125 -13.69 -8.91 7.73
CA ASN A 125 -14.97 -8.61 7.08
C ASN A 125 -15.66 -7.59 7.99
N THR A 126 -15.51 -6.31 7.66
CA THR A 126 -16.44 -5.29 8.10
C THR A 126 -17.65 -5.43 7.20
N ASP A 127 -18.65 -6.19 7.68
CA ASP A 127 -19.98 -6.30 7.05
C ASP A 127 -20.64 -4.92 6.88
#